data_AF-A0A521VRU8-F1
#
_entry.id   AF-A0A521VRU8-F1
#
_cell.length_a   1.000
_cell.length_b   1.000
_cell.length_c   1.000
_cell.angle_alpha   90.00
_cell.angle_beta   90.00
_cell.angle_gamma   90.00
#
_symmetry.space_group_name_H-M   'P 1'
#
loop_
_entity.id
_entity.type
_entity.pdbx_description
1 polymer ?
#
loop_
_entity_poly.entity_id
_entity_poly.type
_entity_poly.pdbx_seq_one_letter_code
_entity_poly.pdbx_strand_id
1 'polypeptide(L)'
;MALIGRMFVVLAGFIAASFAASLVVVLAALYPQWSDLQLGPMEGDWIGVAATIGFVFVSGFALMPALAVIALAETFSIRALTFYAAAGALTGVAVIAGLGGFDPAALAIDSFSRRELEIMIGAGIIGGAVYWLIAGRRSGAWREKPATPPPLPPAAS
;
A
#
# COMPACT_ATOMS: atom_id res chain seq x y z
N MET A 1 -23.86 11.86 0.58
CA MET A 1 -22.64 12.29 1.30
C MET A 1 -21.47 11.30 1.21
N ALA A 2 -21.55 10.21 0.43
CA ALA A 2 -20.60 9.09 0.55
C ALA A 2 -19.29 9.21 -0.27
N LEU A 3 -19.25 9.98 -1.38
CA LEU A 3 -18.11 9.96 -2.30
C LEU A 3 -16.96 10.91 -1.88
N ILE A 4 -17.29 12.15 -1.51
CA ILE A 4 -16.28 13.17 -1.11
C ILE A 4 -15.56 12.73 0.16
N GLY A 5 -16.30 12.28 1.20
CA GLY A 5 -15.69 11.74 2.41
C GLY A 5 -14.81 10.52 2.14
N ARG A 6 -15.14 9.73 1.10
CA ARG A 6 -14.34 8.57 0.71
C ARG A 6 -13.05 8.96 0.00
N MET A 7 -13.01 10.03 -0.80
CA MET A 7 -11.76 10.55 -1.36
C MET A 7 -10.75 10.90 -0.25
N PHE A 8 -11.19 11.51 0.85
CA PHE A 8 -10.32 11.80 1.99
C PHE A 8 -9.79 10.53 2.66
N VAL A 9 -10.63 9.50 2.82
CA VAL A 9 -10.20 8.20 3.40
C VAL A 9 -9.22 7.48 2.48
N VAL A 10 -9.44 7.52 1.17
CA VAL A 10 -8.53 6.95 0.17
C VAL A 10 -7.18 7.67 0.21
N LEU A 11 -7.18 9.01 0.27
CA LEU A 11 -5.96 9.80 0.38
C LEU A 11 -5.20 9.49 1.68
N ALA A 12 -5.90 9.45 2.81
CA ALA A 12 -5.30 9.07 4.10
C ALA A 12 -4.74 7.64 4.08
N GLY A 13 -5.46 6.70 3.45
CA GLY A 13 -5.01 5.33 3.26
C GLY A 13 -3.76 5.24 2.39
N PHE A 14 -3.68 6.03 1.32
CA PHE A 14 -2.50 6.11 0.46
C PHE A 14 -1.29 6.66 1.21
N ILE A 15 -1.45 7.77 1.95
CA ILE A 15 -0.36 8.36 2.74
C ILE A 15 0.17 7.34 3.76
N ALA A 16 -0.72 6.68 4.50
CA ALA A 16 -0.31 5.69 5.49
C ALA A 16 0.37 4.47 4.84
N ALA A 17 -0.13 4.01 3.69
CA ALA A 17 0.47 2.92 2.92
C ALA A 17 1.87 3.26 2.40
N SER A 18 2.05 4.46 1.85
CA SER A 18 3.36 4.95 1.39
C SER A 18 4.34 5.10 2.55
N PHE A 19 3.88 5.54 3.72
CA PHE A 19 4.72 5.65 4.91
C PHE A 19 5.19 4.28 5.40
N ALA A 20 4.27 3.31 5.47
CA ALA A 20 4.59 1.93 5.85
C ALA A 20 5.57 1.28 4.86
N ALA A 21 5.34 1.45 3.55
CA ALA A 21 6.23 0.94 2.51
C ALA A 21 7.63 1.56 2.60
N SER A 22 7.73 2.88 2.84
CA SER A 22 9.02 3.55 3.04
C SER A 22 9.76 3.02 4.25
N LEU A 23 9.06 2.75 5.35
CA LEU A 23 9.67 2.22 6.56
C LEU A 23 10.28 0.83 6.30
N VAL A 24 9.59 -0.01 5.51
CA VAL A 24 10.11 -1.32 5.09
C VAL A 24 11.36 -1.17 4.24
N VAL A 25 11.36 -0.28 3.25
CA VAL A 25 12.53 -0.03 2.39
C VAL A 25 13.72 0.46 3.20
N VAL A 26 13.52 1.40 4.13
CA VAL A 26 14.59 1.95 4.97
C VAL A 26 15.15 0.90 5.93
N LEU A 27 14.29 0.11 6.57
CA LEU A 27 14.74 -0.98 7.43
C LEU A 27 15.55 -2.02 6.66
N ALA A 28 15.12 -2.38 5.45
CA ALA A 28 15.80 -3.36 4.62
C ALA A 28 17.12 -2.85 4.01
N ALA A 29 17.21 -1.54 3.74
CA ALA A 29 18.42 -0.87 3.32
C ALA A 29 19.45 -0.78 4.46
N LEU A 30 18.98 -0.53 5.69
CA LEU A 30 19.90 -0.32 6.81
C LEU A 30 20.33 -1.58 7.54
N TYR A 31 19.52 -2.63 7.49
CA TYR A 31 19.88 -3.93 8.02
C TYR A 31 19.90 -4.94 6.88
N PRO A 32 20.98 -4.96 6.06
CA PRO A 32 21.09 -5.88 4.94
C PRO A 32 21.00 -7.34 5.38
N GLN A 33 21.57 -7.63 6.54
CA GLN A 33 21.62 -8.92 7.19
C GLN A 33 20.99 -8.79 8.57
N TRP A 34 20.12 -9.72 8.95
CA TRP A 34 19.51 -9.72 10.30
C TRP A 34 20.56 -9.84 11.41
N SER A 35 21.77 -10.32 11.09
CA SER A 35 22.93 -10.37 11.99
C SER A 35 23.52 -9.00 12.33
N ASP A 36 23.24 -7.96 11.54
CA ASP A 36 23.72 -6.59 11.76
C ASP A 36 22.80 -5.78 12.68
N LEU A 37 21.73 -6.40 13.20
CA LEU A 37 20.92 -5.85 14.28
C LEU A 37 21.72 -5.82 15.59
N GLN A 38 22.68 -4.91 15.66
CA GLN A 38 23.21 -4.45 16.93
C GLN A 38 22.12 -3.60 17.59
N LEU A 39 21.47 -4.15 18.62
CA LEU A 39 20.48 -3.46 19.47
C LEU A 39 21.12 -2.35 20.34
N GLY A 40 22.17 -1.69 19.84
CA GLY A 40 22.80 -0.54 20.46
C GLY A 40 21.96 0.72 20.23
N PRO A 41 22.01 1.71 21.14
CA PRO A 41 21.31 2.96 20.94
C PRO A 41 21.87 3.66 19.69
N MET A 42 21.04 3.77 18.66
CA MET A 42 21.36 4.60 17.51
C MET A 42 21.33 6.07 17.94
N GLU A 43 22.50 6.70 17.94
CA GLU A 43 22.60 8.14 18.20
C GLU A 43 22.04 8.90 16.98
N GLY A 44 20.79 9.36 17.09
CA GLY A 44 20.13 10.25 16.12
C GLY A 44 18.89 9.67 15.43
N ASP A 45 17.92 10.52 15.09
CA ASP A 45 16.68 10.16 14.36
C ASP A 45 16.91 9.93 12.86
N TRP A 46 17.98 9.22 12.50
CA TRP A 46 18.34 8.98 11.11
C TRP A 46 17.32 8.07 10.41
N ILE A 47 16.67 7.15 11.15
CA ILE A 47 15.56 6.31 10.65
C ILE A 47 14.40 7.19 10.20
N GLY A 48 14.00 8.16 11.04
CA GLY A 48 12.91 9.08 10.75
C GLY A 48 13.20 9.90 9.49
N VAL A 49 14.40 10.46 9.38
CA VAL A 49 14.83 11.23 8.21
C VAL A 49 14.84 10.36 6.94
N ALA A 50 15.45 9.18 7.00
CA ALA A 50 15.49 8.25 5.86
C ALA A 50 14.09 7.78 5.45
N ALA A 51 13.20 7.51 6.41
CA ALA A 51 11.81 7.14 6.17
C ALA A 51 11.02 8.30 5.54
N THR A 52 11.33 9.54 5.91
CA THR A 52 10.67 10.71 5.33
C THR A 52 11.12 10.93 3.89
N ILE A 53 12.41 10.74 3.59
CA ILE A 53 12.94 10.80 2.22
C ILE A 53 12.36 9.65 1.38
N GLY A 54 12.39 8.42 1.89
CA GLY A 54 11.83 7.25 1.21
C GLY A 54 10.33 7.41 0.92
N PHE A 55 9.58 8.03 1.83
CA PHE A 55 8.16 8.32 1.64
C PHE A 55 7.92 9.23 0.44
N VAL A 56 8.74 10.27 0.25
CA VAL A 56 8.62 11.18 -0.91
C VAL A 56 8.85 10.42 -2.23
N PHE A 57 9.85 9.55 -2.29
CA PHE A 57 10.11 8.73 -3.48
C PHE A 57 9.00 7.71 -3.74
N VAL A 58 8.62 6.94 -2.72
CA VAL A 58 7.59 5.91 -2.83
C VAL A 58 6.25 6.53 -3.21
N SER A 59 5.85 7.63 -2.57
CA SER A 59 4.59 8.31 -2.89
C SER A 59 4.55 8.84 -4.33
N GLY A 60 5.66 9.35 -4.87
CA GLY A 60 5.72 9.84 -6.25
C GLY A 60 5.54 8.73 -7.29
N PHE A 61 6.32 7.66 -7.19
CA PHE A 61 6.29 6.57 -8.18
C PHE A 61 5.10 5.62 -8.00
N ALA A 62 4.65 5.41 -6.75
CA ALA A 62 3.52 4.51 -6.48
C ALA A 62 2.15 5.16 -6.74
N LEU A 63 2.07 6.49 -6.91
CA LEU A 63 0.79 7.19 -7.07
C LEU A 63 -0.01 6.68 -8.28
N MET A 64 0.62 6.64 -9.45
CA MET A 64 -0.02 6.17 -10.70
C MET A 64 -0.55 4.73 -10.61
N PRO A 65 0.27 3.72 -10.25
CA PRO A 65 -0.22 2.35 -10.10
C PRO A 65 -1.24 2.21 -8.98
N ALA A 66 -1.08 2.92 -7.85
CA ALA A 66 -2.06 2.88 -6.76
C ALA A 66 -3.42 3.43 -7.21
N LEU A 67 -3.46 4.55 -7.94
CA LEU A 67 -4.71 5.12 -8.47
C LEU A 67 -5.43 4.14 -9.41
N ALA A 68 -4.68 3.42 -10.27
CA ALA A 68 -5.25 2.40 -11.14
C ALA A 68 -5.89 1.24 -10.34
N VAL A 69 -5.19 0.75 -9.32
CA VAL A 69 -5.67 -0.32 -8.42
C VAL A 69 -6.92 0.13 -7.66
N ILE A 70 -6.92 1.37 -7.14
CA ILE A 70 -8.05 1.93 -6.40
C ILE A 70 -9.27 2.07 -7.31
N ALA A 71 -9.10 2.59 -8.52
CA ALA A 71 -10.18 2.72 -9.50
C ALA A 71 -10.78 1.35 -9.86
N LEU A 72 -9.95 0.34 -10.08
CA LEU A 72 -10.39 -1.05 -10.30
C LEU A 72 -11.15 -1.59 -9.09
N ALA A 73 -10.58 -1.50 -7.89
CA ALA A 73 -11.19 -2.03 -6.69
C ALA A 73 -12.53 -1.36 -6.36
N GLU A 74 -12.66 -0.07 -6.67
CA GLU A 74 -13.88 0.69 -6.48
C GLU A 74 -14.95 0.35 -7.54
N THR A 75 -14.55 0.15 -8.80
CA THR A 75 -15.44 -0.23 -9.90
C THR A 75 -16.03 -1.62 -9.69
N PHE A 76 -15.20 -2.57 -9.26
CA PHE A 76 -15.57 -3.97 -9.03
C PHE A 76 -16.02 -4.26 -7.59
N SER A 77 -16.03 -3.26 -6.69
CA SER A 77 -16.38 -3.41 -5.27
C SER A 77 -15.55 -4.50 -4.56
N ILE A 78 -14.25 -4.59 -4.89
CA ILE A 78 -13.35 -5.61 -4.35
C ILE A 78 -12.91 -5.21 -2.94
N ARG A 79 -13.25 -6.07 -1.98
CA ARG A 79 -12.93 -5.93 -0.55
C ARG A 79 -11.91 -6.96 -0.07
N ALA A 80 -11.40 -7.83 -0.95
CA ALA A 80 -10.48 -8.90 -0.58
C ALA A 80 -9.08 -8.36 -0.27
N LEU A 81 -8.53 -8.69 0.91
CA LEU A 81 -7.17 -8.33 1.30
C LEU A 81 -6.13 -8.84 0.29
N THR A 82 -6.30 -10.07 -0.20
CA THR A 82 -5.39 -10.70 -1.16
C THR A 82 -5.27 -9.92 -2.46
N PHE A 83 -6.35 -9.27 -2.91
CA PHE A 83 -6.31 -8.39 -4.08
C PHE A 83 -5.39 -7.18 -3.85
N TYR A 84 -5.52 -6.51 -2.70
CA TYR A 84 -4.68 -5.36 -2.38
C TYR A 84 -3.22 -5.75 -2.09
N ALA A 85 -2.99 -6.91 -1.47
CA ALA A 85 -1.65 -7.46 -1.29
C ALA A 85 -0.97 -7.77 -2.63
N ALA A 86 -1.67 -8.45 -3.55
CA ALA A 86 -1.16 -8.76 -4.88
C ALA A 86 -0.95 -7.50 -5.73
N ALA A 87 -1.89 -6.55 -5.66
CA ALA A 87 -1.78 -5.28 -6.35
C ALA A 87 -0.63 -4.42 -5.80
N GLY A 88 -0.39 -4.46 -4.49
CA GLY A 88 0.76 -3.86 -3.83
C GLY A 88 2.08 -4.48 -4.29
N ALA A 89 2.16 -5.82 -4.34
CA ALA A 89 3.33 -6.52 -4.88
C ALA A 89 3.64 -6.11 -6.33
N LEU A 90 2.62 -6.09 -7.20
CA LEU A 90 2.75 -5.65 -8.59
C LEU A 90 3.18 -4.19 -8.69
N THR A 91 2.67 -3.33 -7.80
CA THR A 91 3.08 -1.93 -7.71
C THR A 91 4.55 -1.82 -7.35
N GLY A 92 5.04 -2.62 -6.39
CA GLY A 92 6.46 -2.68 -6.06
C GLY A 92 7.33 -3.06 -7.26
N VAL A 93 6.94 -4.10 -8.00
CA VAL A 93 7.64 -4.50 -9.24
C VAL A 93 7.60 -3.39 -10.30
N ALA A 94 6.45 -2.71 -10.44
CA ALA A 94 6.33 -1.59 -11.38
C ALA A 94 7.23 -0.40 -11.00
N VAL A 95 7.37 -0.11 -9.71
CA VAL A 95 8.24 0.97 -9.22
C VAL A 95 9.70 0.66 -9.51
N ILE A 96 10.17 -0.57 -9.24
CA ILE A 96 11.57 -0.93 -9.52
C ILE A 96 11.87 -0.94 -11.02
N ALA A 97 10.94 -1.44 -11.84
CA ALA A 97 11.07 -1.40 -13.29
C ALA A 97 11.06 0.04 -13.83
N GLY A 98 10.22 0.92 -13.27
CA GLY A 98 10.14 2.33 -13.65
C GLY A 98 11.40 3.13 -13.30
N LEU A 99 12.00 2.87 -12.13
CA LEU A 99 13.26 3.50 -11.70
C LEU A 99 14.43 3.13 -12.62
N GLY A 100 14.45 1.90 -13.14
CA GLY A 100 15.45 1.43 -14.11
C GLY A 100 15.19 1.86 -15.56
N GLY A 101 14.21 2.72 -15.85
CA GLY A 101 13.87 3.09 -17.23
C GLY A 101 13.30 1.93 -18.05
N PHE A 102 12.62 0.98 -17.40
CA PHE A 102 12.19 -0.29 -17.95
C PHE A 102 13.35 -1.17 -18.48
N ASP A 103 14.51 -1.11 -17.83
CA ASP A 103 15.61 -2.06 -18.09
C ASP A 103 15.24 -3.46 -17.55
N PRO A 104 15.13 -4.49 -18.42
CA PRO A 104 14.90 -5.87 -17.99
C PRO A 104 15.99 -6.40 -17.05
N ALA A 105 17.20 -5.81 -17.06
CA ALA A 105 18.28 -6.18 -16.14
C ALA A 105 17.94 -5.85 -14.67
N ALA A 106 17.12 -4.82 -14.42
CA ALA A 106 16.61 -4.53 -13.07
C ALA A 106 15.61 -5.59 -12.57
N LEU A 107 15.04 -6.39 -13.49
CA LEU A 107 14.18 -7.53 -13.19
C LEU A 107 14.94 -8.87 -13.26
N ALA A 108 16.22 -8.85 -13.64
CA ALA A 108 17.04 -10.04 -13.71
C ALA A 108 17.30 -10.56 -12.31
N ILE A 109 17.26 -11.89 -12.17
CA ILE A 109 17.43 -12.54 -10.88
C ILE A 109 18.91 -12.86 -10.66
N ASP A 110 19.74 -11.82 -10.61
CA ASP A 110 21.12 -11.90 -10.13
C ASP A 110 21.16 -11.62 -8.61
N SER A 111 22.25 -11.99 -7.94
CA SER A 111 22.37 -11.95 -6.48
C SER A 111 22.05 -10.58 -5.84
N PHE A 112 22.43 -9.47 -6.49
CA PHE A 112 22.15 -8.11 -6.02
C PHE A 112 20.71 -7.66 -6.33
N SER A 113 20.28 -7.78 -7.59
CA SER A 113 18.93 -7.38 -8.05
C SER A 113 17.81 -8.21 -7.42
N ARG A 114 18.05 -9.50 -7.12
CA ARG A 114 17.08 -10.37 -6.44
C ARG A 114 16.66 -9.78 -5.09
N ARG A 115 17.62 -9.27 -4.31
CA ARG A 115 17.35 -8.73 -2.97
C ARG A 115 16.52 -7.45 -3.03
N GLU A 116 16.84 -6.54 -3.94
CA GLU A 116 16.08 -5.29 -4.11
C GLU A 116 14.64 -5.56 -4.57
N LEU A 117 14.47 -6.55 -5.47
CA LEU A 117 13.17 -6.98 -5.96
C LEU A 117 12.34 -7.64 -4.85
N GLU A 118 12.95 -8.48 -4.00
CA GLU A 118 12.29 -9.05 -2.81
C GLU A 118 11.84 -7.97 -1.82
N ILE A 119 12.70 -6.98 -1.52
CA ILE A 119 12.39 -5.87 -0.63
C ILE A 119 11.23 -5.04 -1.19
N MET A 120 11.26 -4.73 -2.48
CA MET A 120 10.24 -3.90 -3.11
C MET A 120 8.89 -4.61 -3.19
N ILE A 121 8.87 -5.92 -3.46
CA ILE A 121 7.66 -6.74 -3.39
C ILE A 121 7.11 -6.76 -1.96
N GLY A 122 7.97 -6.99 -0.96
CA GLY A 122 7.57 -7.00 0.45
C GLY A 122 6.99 -5.65 0.90
N ALA A 123 7.67 -4.56 0.57
CA ALA A 123 7.20 -3.20 0.84
C ALA A 123 5.85 -2.92 0.15
N GLY A 124 5.70 -3.35 -1.10
CA GLY A 124 4.45 -3.25 -1.85
C GLY A 124 3.29 -4.01 -1.19
N ILE A 125 3.51 -5.26 -0.77
CA ILE A 125 2.51 -6.07 -0.07
C ILE A 125 2.06 -5.40 1.23
N ILE A 126 3.02 -4.92 2.04
CA ILE A 126 2.73 -4.24 3.31
C ILE A 126 1.96 -2.94 3.07
N GLY A 127 2.38 -2.14 2.09
CA GLY A 127 1.65 -0.94 1.67
C GLY A 127 0.21 -1.25 1.25
N GLY A 128 0.02 -2.28 0.42
CA GLY A 128 -1.30 -2.74 -0.02
C GLY A 128 -2.18 -3.21 1.15
N ALA A 129 -1.61 -3.92 2.12
CA ALA A 129 -2.33 -4.36 3.33
C ALA A 129 -2.75 -3.18 4.22
N VAL A 130 -1.86 -2.20 4.42
CA VAL A 130 -2.16 -0.97 5.18
C VAL A 130 -3.26 -0.16 4.50
N TYR A 131 -3.18 0.00 3.18
CA TYR A 131 -4.25 0.63 2.41
C TYR A 131 -5.59 -0.09 2.59
N TRP A 132 -5.58 -1.42 2.52
CA TRP A 132 -6.80 -2.22 2.71
C TRP A 132 -7.45 -2.00 4.09
N LEU A 133 -6.63 -1.96 5.15
CA LEU A 133 -7.11 -1.74 6.51
C LEU A 133 -7.82 -0.39 6.67
N ILE A 134 -7.32 0.66 6.01
CA ILE A 134 -7.83 2.02 6.15
C ILE A 134 -9.03 2.24 5.21
N ALA A 135 -8.87 1.94 3.93
CA ALA A 135 -9.82 2.32 2.87
C ALA A 135 -10.48 1.11 2.18
N GLY A 136 -9.77 -0.01 2.03
CA GLY A 136 -10.23 -1.15 1.23
C GLY A 136 -11.43 -1.93 1.79
N ARG A 137 -11.63 -1.91 3.12
CA ARG A 137 -12.75 -2.62 3.79
C ARG A 137 -14.15 -2.13 3.39
N ARG A 138 -14.26 -0.86 2.97
CA ARG A 138 -15.53 -0.24 2.54
C ARG A 138 -15.59 0.00 1.04
N SER A 139 -14.75 -0.67 0.26
CA SER A 139 -14.75 -0.52 -1.19
C SER A 139 -16.11 -0.92 -1.79
N GLY A 140 -16.69 -0.01 -2.57
CA GLY A 140 -18.02 -0.20 -3.19
C GLY A 140 -19.22 0.09 -2.28
N ALA A 141 -19.02 0.50 -1.02
CA ALA A 141 -20.13 0.75 -0.08
C ALA A 141 -21.11 1.86 -0.51
N TRP A 142 -20.69 2.75 -1.42
CA TRP A 142 -21.56 3.77 -2.04
C TRP A 142 -22.66 3.19 -2.94
N ARG A 143 -22.54 1.93 -3.36
CA ARG A 143 -23.56 1.21 -4.17
C ARG A 143 -24.57 0.45 -3.33
N GLU A 144 -24.33 0.24 -2.03
CA GLU A 144 -25.27 -0.45 -1.16
C GLU A 144 -26.48 0.47 -0.91
N LYS A 145 -27.66 0.07 -1.40
CA LYS A 145 -28.92 0.75 -1.07
C LYS A 145 -29.12 0.71 0.45
N PRO A 146 -29.63 1.81 1.07
CA PRO A 146 -30.04 1.77 2.47
C PRO A 146 -30.95 0.56 2.69
N ALA A 147 -30.62 -0.26 3.69
CA ALA A 147 -31.44 -1.41 4.04
C ALA A 147 -32.88 -0.92 4.24
N THR A 148 -33.82 -1.47 3.45
CA THR A 148 -35.24 -1.19 3.63
C THR A 148 -35.60 -1.57 5.06
N PRO A 149 -36.17 -0.64 5.87
CA PRO A 149 -36.59 -0.97 7.23
C PRO A 149 -37.53 -2.19 7.21
N PRO A 150 -37.43 -3.10 8.18
CA PRO A 150 -38.35 -4.23 8.27
C PRO A 150 -39.80 -3.70 8.32
N PRO A 151 -40.76 -4.40 7.66
CA PRO A 151 -42.16 -3.97 7.67
C PRO A 151 -42.65 -3.90 9.13
N LEU A 152 -43.30 -2.79 9.48
CA LEU A 152 -43.88 -2.61 10.80
C LEU A 152 -44.89 -3.74 11.07
N PRO A 153 -44.91 -4.33 12.29
CA PRO A 153 -45.90 -5.34 12.65
C PRO A 153 -47.32 -4.82 12.40
N PRO A 154 -48.25 -5.65 11.89
CA PRO A 154 -49.63 -5.23 11.71
C PRO A 154 -50.20 -4.77 13.06
N ALA A 155 -50.75 -3.56 13.08
CA ALA A 155 -51.38 -2.99 14.26
C ALA A 155 -52.50 -3.93 14.71
N ALA A 156 -52.41 -4.43 15.95
CA ALA A 156 -53.44 -5.24 16.56
C ALA A 156 -54.70 -4.37 16.72
N SER A 157 -55.76 -4.76 16.01
CA SER A 157 -57.12 -4.21 16.10
C SER A 157 -57.85 -4.70 17.34
#